data_AF-E0VJF1-F1
#
_entry.id   AF-E0VJF1-F1
#
_cell.length_a   1.000
_cell.length_b   1.000
_cell.length_c   1.000
_cell.angle_alpha   90.00
_cell.angle_beta   90.00
_cell.angle_gamma   90.00
#
_symmetry.space_group_name_H-M   'P 1'
#
loop_
_entity.id
_entity.type
_entity.pdbx_description
1 polymer ?
#
loop_
_entity_poly.entity_id
_entity_poly.type
_entity_poly.pdbx_seq_one_letter_code
_entity_poly.pdbx_strand_id
1 'polypeptide(L)'
;MFNLFQKLSHVFTKDITLSESDESLIILMLILLWILVFCLVPFLFTSLRKKSSLYMWSFSIVGIIICSIYYILNCNIFIWIFSFLMKPQRIFLVFMWLICSILAVVLVQHNINVKKKSNTIIRKPFHALIVMVFLPGILYDFNLLYFSSGCLLGLFLVLEVRFKIYQDVKDCGILALTPICLLIGQTIPLWLYPSDNFSNVPLPLLGGILSVGIGDTFASIGGKFFGKHKWKGKMLPQFCKFHIL
;
A
#
# COMPACT_ATOMS: atom_id res chain seq x y z
N MET A 1 17.03 5.44 0.28
CA MET A 1 17.72 4.67 1.35
C MET A 1 19.02 5.36 1.80
N PHE A 2 20.00 5.61 0.92
CA PHE A 2 21.29 6.23 1.33
C PHE A 2 21.19 7.67 1.84
N ASN A 3 20.51 8.57 1.10
CA ASN A 3 20.22 9.96 1.55
C ASN A 3 19.42 10.03 2.86
N LEU A 4 18.81 8.92 3.24
CA LEU A 4 17.87 8.81 4.34
C LEU A 4 18.52 8.27 5.61
N PHE A 5 19.56 7.42 5.50
CA PHE A 5 20.50 7.18 6.60
C PHE A 5 21.28 8.45 6.96
N GLN A 6 21.63 9.27 5.96
CA GLN A 6 22.18 10.61 6.20
C GLN A 6 21.19 11.53 6.92
N LYS A 7 19.92 11.60 6.49
CA LYS A 7 18.90 12.39 7.21
C LYS A 7 18.67 11.88 8.64
N LEU A 8 18.63 10.56 8.87
CA LEU A 8 18.54 9.98 10.23
C LEU A 8 19.75 10.33 11.11
N SER A 9 20.96 10.30 10.55
CA SER A 9 22.18 10.77 11.22
C SER A 9 22.09 12.26 11.58
N HIS A 10 21.49 13.08 10.71
CA HIS A 10 21.30 14.51 10.97
C HIS A 10 20.17 14.82 11.97
N VAL A 11 19.12 13.98 12.03
CA VAL A 11 18.07 14.06 13.06
C VAL A 11 18.65 13.83 14.46
N PHE A 12 19.58 12.87 14.59
CA PHE A 12 20.30 12.62 15.85
C PHE A 12 21.16 13.81 16.29
N THR A 13 21.57 14.70 15.37
CA THR A 13 22.37 15.89 15.68
C THR A 13 21.55 17.13 16.10
N LYS A 14 20.23 17.02 16.33
CA LYS A 14 19.34 18.03 16.98
C LYS A 14 19.27 19.47 16.40
N ASP A 15 20.04 19.83 15.39
CA ASP A 15 20.17 21.24 14.97
C ASP A 15 19.23 21.71 13.83
N ILE A 16 18.12 21.01 13.53
CA ILE A 16 17.23 21.39 12.41
C ILE A 16 15.75 21.31 12.81
N THR A 17 14.98 22.35 12.51
CA THR A 17 13.52 22.32 12.50
C THR A 17 13.03 21.37 11.42
N LEU A 18 12.50 20.20 11.81
CA LEU A 18 12.00 19.20 10.88
C LEU A 18 10.79 19.72 10.11
N SER A 19 10.77 19.46 8.79
CA SER A 19 9.56 19.68 8.00
C SER A 19 8.52 18.60 8.32
N GLU A 20 7.23 18.90 8.15
CA GLU A 20 6.16 17.92 8.33
C GLU A 20 6.33 16.68 7.43
N SER A 21 6.88 16.86 6.23
CA SER A 21 7.26 15.74 5.35
C SER A 21 8.32 14.85 5.98
N ASP A 22 9.35 15.43 6.59
CA ASP A 22 10.41 14.65 7.26
C ASP A 22 9.86 13.92 8.49
N GLU A 23 9.00 14.56 9.29
CA GLU A 23 8.33 13.91 10.43
C GLU A 23 7.49 12.71 9.97
N SER A 24 6.62 12.90 8.96
CA SER A 24 5.77 11.83 8.43
C SER A 24 6.58 10.65 7.87
N LEU A 25 7.72 10.94 7.26
CA LEU A 25 8.65 9.95 6.75
C LEU A 25 9.30 9.17 7.90
N ILE A 26 9.86 9.86 8.90
CA ILE A 26 10.51 9.21 10.05
C ILE A 26 9.52 8.31 10.79
N ILE A 27 8.30 8.81 11.06
CA ILE A 27 7.24 8.05 11.72
C ILE A 27 6.89 6.80 10.90
N LEU A 28 6.65 6.95 9.60
CA LEU A 28 6.28 5.83 8.75
C LEU A 28 7.37 4.75 8.74
N MET A 29 8.64 5.16 8.67
CA MET A 29 9.76 4.25 8.65
C MET A 29 9.92 3.48 9.96
N LEU A 30 9.76 4.14 11.10
CA LEU A 30 9.78 3.49 12.41
C LEU A 30 8.65 2.47 12.51
N ILE A 31 7.44 2.83 12.08
CA ILE A 31 6.29 1.91 12.06
C ILE A 31 6.59 0.69 11.19
N LEU A 32 7.04 0.90 9.95
CA LEU A 32 7.34 -0.21 9.02
C LEU A 32 8.49 -1.10 9.52
N LEU A 33 9.52 -0.52 10.14
CA LEU A 33 10.62 -1.27 10.74
C LEU A 33 10.12 -2.21 11.84
N TRP A 34 9.31 -1.70 12.78
CA TRP A 34 8.76 -2.51 13.86
C TRP A 34 7.72 -3.53 13.37
N ILE A 35 6.96 -3.22 12.32
CA ILE A 35 6.09 -4.20 11.65
C ILE A 35 6.92 -5.32 11.00
N LEU A 36 8.04 -5.01 10.36
CA LEU A 36 8.93 -6.02 9.80
C LEU A 36 9.47 -6.94 10.91
N VAL A 37 9.91 -6.37 12.03
CA VAL A 37 10.32 -7.14 13.22
C VAL A 37 9.16 -8.02 13.74
N PHE A 38 7.95 -7.47 13.83
CA PHE A 38 6.75 -8.22 14.21
C PHE A 38 6.52 -9.43 13.31
N CYS A 39 6.69 -9.27 12.00
CA CYS A 39 6.49 -10.33 11.01
C CYS A 39 7.61 -11.39 11.04
N LEU A 40 8.88 -10.99 11.22
CA LEU A 40 10.04 -11.89 11.17
C LEU A 40 10.19 -12.74 12.44
N VAL A 41 9.90 -12.18 13.61
CA VAL A 41 10.18 -12.84 14.90
C VAL A 41 9.38 -14.15 15.10
N PRO A 42 8.07 -14.24 14.80
CA PRO A 42 7.31 -15.50 14.83
C PRO A 42 7.74 -16.51 13.76
N PHE A 43 8.38 -16.05 12.68
CA PHE A 43 8.96 -16.94 11.68
C PHE A 43 10.20 -17.64 12.24
N LEU A 44 11.09 -16.90 12.90
CA LEU A 44 12.31 -17.41 13.54
C LEU A 44 12.03 -18.23 14.80
N PHE A 45 11.08 -17.81 15.63
CA PHE A 45 10.77 -18.45 16.91
C PHE A 45 9.37 -19.08 16.91
N THR A 46 9.32 -20.40 16.73
CA THR A 46 8.07 -21.17 16.69
C THR A 46 7.25 -21.07 17.99
N SER A 47 7.91 -20.85 19.14
CA SER A 47 7.24 -20.64 20.44
C SER A 47 6.25 -19.47 20.41
N LEU A 48 6.59 -18.41 19.66
CA LEU A 48 5.78 -17.20 19.57
C LEU A 48 4.54 -17.37 18.69
N ARG A 49 4.39 -18.47 17.93
CA ARG A 49 3.21 -18.74 17.10
C ARG A 49 1.96 -19.13 17.91
N LYS A 50 2.13 -19.45 19.21
CA LYS A 50 1.01 -19.75 20.11
C LYS A 50 0.14 -18.49 20.28
N LYS A 51 -1.19 -18.65 20.27
CA LYS A 51 -2.18 -17.54 20.37
C LYS A 51 -1.85 -16.54 21.49
N SER A 52 -1.68 -17.03 22.72
CA SER A 52 -1.36 -16.18 23.88
C SER A 52 -0.05 -15.40 23.69
N SER A 53 0.99 -16.07 23.17
CA SER A 53 2.29 -15.45 22.93
C SER A 53 2.26 -14.40 21.82
N LEU A 54 1.45 -14.60 20.76
CA LEU A 54 1.25 -13.61 19.71
C LEU A 54 0.59 -12.35 20.23
N TYR A 55 -0.42 -12.47 21.10
CA TYR A 55 -1.09 -11.29 21.67
C TYR A 55 -0.13 -10.47 22.55
N MET A 56 0.64 -11.13 23.42
CA MET A 56 1.67 -10.45 24.22
C MET A 56 2.69 -9.74 23.33
N TRP A 57 3.20 -10.43 22.29
CA TRP A 57 4.14 -9.85 21.35
C TRP A 57 3.58 -8.63 20.59
N SER A 58 2.31 -8.72 20.16
CA SER A 58 1.65 -7.60 19.49
C SER A 58 1.52 -6.37 20.39
N PHE A 59 1.19 -6.56 21.67
CA PHE A 59 1.09 -5.47 22.64
C PHE A 59 2.46 -4.83 22.91
N SER A 60 3.51 -5.65 23.11
CA SER A 60 4.87 -5.16 23.31
C SER A 60 5.36 -4.32 22.13
N ILE A 61 5.11 -4.76 20.89
CA ILE A 61 5.53 -3.99 19.70
C ILE A 61 4.80 -2.65 19.58
N VAL A 62 3.50 -2.59 19.89
CA VAL A 62 2.78 -1.31 19.89
C VAL A 62 3.39 -0.35 20.91
N GLY A 63 3.71 -0.82 22.12
CA GLY A 63 4.40 -0.01 23.13
C GLY A 63 5.76 0.49 22.66
N ILE A 64 6.57 -0.36 22.03
CA ILE A 64 7.89 0.00 21.51
C ILE A 64 7.78 1.04 20.38
N ILE A 65 6.79 0.92 19.48
CA ILE A 65 6.55 1.93 18.43
C ILE A 65 6.25 3.30 19.06
N ILE A 66 5.36 3.35 20.05
CA ILE A 66 4.99 4.61 20.71
C ILE A 66 6.20 5.22 21.43
N CYS A 67 6.95 4.41 22.20
CA CYS A 67 8.13 4.87 22.92
C CYS A 67 9.25 5.35 21.98
N SER A 68 9.49 4.64 20.87
CA SER A 68 10.52 5.02 19.90
C SER A 68 10.19 6.33 19.19
N ILE A 69 8.94 6.55 18.80
CA ILE A 69 8.49 7.82 18.21
C ILE A 69 8.64 8.96 19.21
N TYR A 70 8.19 8.77 20.45
CA TYR A 70 8.30 9.79 21.49
C TYR A 70 9.77 10.16 21.77
N TYR A 71 10.66 9.18 21.82
CA TYR A 71 12.08 9.42 22.06
C TYR A 71 12.80 10.14 20.91
N ILE A 72 12.48 9.79 19.66
CA ILE A 72 13.18 10.33 18.48
C ILE A 72 12.64 11.71 18.09
N LEU A 73 11.32 11.89 18.09
CA LEU A 73 10.67 13.10 17.59
C LEU A 73 10.20 14.04 18.71
N ASN A 74 10.31 13.63 19.99
CA ASN A 74 9.79 14.37 21.14
C ASN A 74 8.31 14.78 21.01
N CYS A 75 7.53 14.01 20.25
CA CYS A 75 6.12 14.28 20.00
C CYS A 75 5.25 13.10 20.43
N ASN A 76 4.01 13.40 20.84
CA ASN A 76 3.01 12.38 21.09
C ASN A 76 2.38 11.98 19.75
N ILE A 77 2.51 10.69 19.38
CA ILE A 77 2.01 10.18 18.09
C ILE A 77 0.51 10.41 17.88
N PHE A 78 -0.31 10.36 18.93
CA PHE A 78 -1.76 10.57 18.80
C PHE A 78 -2.08 12.03 18.49
N ILE A 79 -1.40 12.96 19.15
CA ILE A 79 -1.55 14.40 18.89
C ILE A 79 -1.06 14.72 17.48
N TRP A 80 0.08 14.14 17.08
CA TRP A 80 0.63 14.32 15.75
C TRP A 80 -0.30 13.79 14.65
N ILE A 81 -0.86 12.58 14.80
CA ILE A 81 -1.82 12.03 13.82
C ILE A 81 -3.06 12.93 13.74
N PHE A 82 -3.56 13.40 14.88
CA PHE A 82 -4.72 14.27 14.91
C PHE A 82 -4.48 15.59 14.19
N SER A 83 -3.36 16.29 14.49
CA SER A 83 -3.01 17.53 13.81
C SER A 83 -2.70 17.31 12.32
N PHE A 84 -2.07 16.19 11.99
CA PHE A 84 -1.78 15.79 10.62
C PHE A 84 -3.08 15.59 9.82
N LEU A 85 -4.10 14.91 10.37
CA LEU A 85 -5.33 14.62 9.63
C LEU A 85 -6.31 15.80 9.58
N MET A 86 -6.30 16.70 10.55
CA MET A 86 -7.31 17.78 10.68
C MET A 86 -7.19 18.94 9.68
N LYS A 87 -6.35 18.81 8.65
CA LYS A 87 -6.32 19.77 7.54
C LYS A 87 -7.54 19.58 6.62
N PRO A 88 -8.21 20.64 6.15
CA PRO A 88 -9.45 20.53 5.38
C PRO A 88 -9.30 19.70 4.09
N GLN A 89 -8.18 19.87 3.38
CA GLN A 89 -7.85 19.10 2.18
C GLN A 89 -7.73 17.60 2.48
N ARG A 90 -7.10 17.25 3.60
CA ARG A 90 -6.91 15.85 4.03
C ARG A 90 -8.20 15.20 4.46
N ILE A 91 -9.05 15.92 5.19
CA ILE A 91 -10.39 15.44 5.57
C ILE A 91 -11.21 15.10 4.31
N PHE A 92 -11.18 15.98 3.31
CA PHE A 92 -11.85 15.74 2.03
C PHE A 92 -11.31 14.49 1.32
N LEU A 93 -9.99 14.34 1.24
CA LEU A 93 -9.34 13.15 0.64
C LEU A 93 -9.72 11.87 1.39
N VAL A 94 -9.65 11.86 2.72
CA VAL A 94 -10.00 10.71 3.55
C VAL A 94 -11.46 10.33 3.35
N PHE A 95 -12.36 11.32 3.31
CA PHE A 95 -13.78 11.06 3.05
C PHE A 95 -14.01 10.46 1.66
N MET A 96 -13.34 10.98 0.63
CA MET A 96 -13.38 10.40 -0.71
C MET A 96 -12.85 8.96 -0.74
N TRP A 97 -11.75 8.68 -0.06
CA TRP A 97 -11.16 7.33 0.03
C TRP A 97 -12.06 6.35 0.79
N LEU A 98 -12.81 6.82 1.80
CA LEU A 98 -13.83 6.03 2.48
C LEU A 98 -14.95 5.63 1.51
N ILE A 99 -15.44 6.56 0.69
CA ILE A 99 -16.44 6.25 -0.35
C ILE A 99 -15.89 5.21 -1.34
N CYS A 100 -14.65 5.39 -1.81
CA CYS A 100 -14.00 4.43 -2.71
C CYS A 100 -13.88 3.02 -2.07
N SER A 101 -13.58 2.96 -0.78
CA SER A 101 -13.48 1.71 -0.02
C SER A 101 -14.83 1.01 0.11
N ILE A 102 -15.91 1.77 0.37
CA ILE A 102 -17.28 1.24 0.41
C ILE A 102 -17.68 0.69 -0.97
N LEU A 103 -17.40 1.45 -2.04
CA LEU A 103 -17.66 1.00 -3.41
C LEU A 103 -16.89 -0.29 -3.72
N ALA A 104 -15.63 -0.40 -3.30
CA ALA A 104 -14.83 -1.61 -3.46
C ALA A 104 -15.49 -2.82 -2.79
N VAL A 105 -15.94 -2.67 -1.53
CA VAL A 105 -16.63 -3.74 -0.79
C VAL A 105 -17.93 -4.17 -1.48
N VAL A 106 -18.75 -3.20 -1.91
CA VAL A 106 -20.00 -3.48 -2.64
C VAL A 106 -19.71 -4.23 -3.95
N LEU A 107 -18.68 -3.83 -4.70
CA LEU A 107 -18.27 -4.53 -5.92
C LEU A 107 -17.79 -5.95 -5.64
N VAL A 108 -17.01 -6.18 -4.58
CA VAL A 108 -16.59 -7.53 -4.17
C VAL A 108 -17.82 -8.39 -3.83
N GLN A 109 -18.70 -7.89 -2.97
CA GLN A 109 -19.93 -8.60 -2.56
C GLN A 109 -20.82 -8.93 -3.76
N HIS A 110 -21.01 -7.98 -4.66
CA HIS A 110 -21.79 -8.19 -5.88
C HIS A 110 -21.17 -9.29 -6.77
N ASN A 111 -19.85 -9.30 -6.95
CA ASN A 111 -19.17 -10.32 -7.75
C ASN A 111 -19.26 -11.72 -7.12
N ILE A 112 -19.19 -11.81 -5.79
CA ILE A 112 -19.40 -13.06 -5.05
C ILE A 112 -20.83 -13.58 -5.25
N ASN A 113 -21.83 -12.71 -5.09
CA ASN A 113 -23.25 -13.08 -5.21
C ASN A 113 -23.63 -13.57 -6.61
N VAL A 114 -23.06 -12.96 -7.65
CA VAL A 114 -23.33 -13.34 -9.05
C VAL A 114 -22.51 -14.56 -9.50
N LYS A 115 -21.71 -15.18 -8.59
CA LYS A 115 -20.80 -16.31 -8.86
C LYS A 115 -19.94 -16.10 -10.12
N LYS A 116 -19.59 -14.85 -10.44
CA LYS A 116 -18.78 -14.56 -11.62
C LYS A 116 -17.39 -15.18 -11.40
N LYS A 117 -17.02 -16.14 -12.24
CA LYS A 117 -15.64 -16.66 -12.26
C LYS A 117 -14.67 -15.50 -12.44
N SER A 118 -13.55 -15.55 -11.71
CA SER A 118 -12.43 -14.62 -11.82
C SER A 118 -12.02 -14.43 -13.28
N ASN A 119 -12.52 -13.36 -13.90
CA ASN A 119 -12.20 -12.96 -15.27
C ASN A 119 -11.42 -11.64 -15.21
N THR A 120 -10.60 -11.37 -16.22
CA THR A 120 -9.88 -10.09 -16.40
C THR A 120 -10.79 -8.86 -16.30
N ILE A 121 -12.09 -9.00 -16.59
CA ILE A 121 -13.11 -7.95 -16.45
C ILE A 121 -13.33 -7.52 -14.98
N ILE A 122 -13.18 -8.43 -14.02
CA ILE A 122 -13.36 -8.15 -12.58
C ILE A 122 -12.20 -7.29 -12.04
N ARG A 123 -11.03 -7.30 -12.68
CA ARG A 123 -9.84 -6.53 -12.27
C ARG A 123 -9.91 -5.04 -12.65
N LYS A 124 -10.67 -4.70 -13.69
CA LYS A 124 -10.82 -3.32 -14.19
C LYS A 124 -11.40 -2.32 -13.17
N PRO A 125 -12.50 -2.61 -12.45
CA PRO A 125 -13.03 -1.67 -11.47
C PRO A 125 -12.05 -1.42 -10.30
N PHE A 126 -11.26 -2.41 -9.90
CA PHE A 126 -10.24 -2.20 -8.87
C PHE A 126 -9.09 -1.32 -9.34
N HIS A 127 -8.66 -1.43 -10.60
CA HIS A 127 -7.68 -0.50 -11.17
C HIS A 127 -8.23 0.92 -11.23
N ALA A 128 -9.49 1.09 -11.64
CA ALA A 128 -10.16 2.40 -11.63
C ALA A 128 -10.26 3.00 -10.22
N LEU A 129 -10.58 2.19 -9.20
CA LEU A 129 -10.61 2.62 -7.80
C LEU A 129 -9.23 3.04 -7.30
N ILE A 130 -8.17 2.30 -7.65
CA ILE A 130 -6.79 2.68 -7.30
C ILE A 130 -6.43 4.04 -7.91
N VAL A 131 -6.77 4.29 -9.18
CA VAL A 131 -6.57 5.61 -9.81
C VAL A 131 -7.35 6.69 -9.07
N MET A 132 -8.61 6.43 -8.69
CA MET A 132 -9.43 7.38 -7.92
C MET A 132 -8.90 7.67 -6.51
N VAL A 133 -8.06 6.80 -5.94
CA VAL A 133 -7.41 7.05 -4.65
C VAL A 133 -6.08 7.78 -4.84
N PHE A 134 -5.21 7.28 -5.73
CA PHE A 134 -3.86 7.79 -5.91
C PHE A 134 -3.82 9.13 -6.65
N LEU A 135 -4.67 9.34 -7.66
CA LEU A 135 -4.67 10.59 -8.44
C LEU A 135 -4.97 11.83 -7.58
N PRO A 136 -6.08 11.89 -6.83
CA PRO A 136 -6.32 13.04 -5.96
C PRO A 136 -5.30 13.12 -4.81
N GLY A 137 -4.78 11.98 -4.33
CA GLY A 137 -3.70 11.98 -3.35
C GLY A 137 -2.44 12.70 -3.84
N ILE A 138 -2.01 12.44 -5.08
CA ILE A 138 -0.84 13.12 -5.67
C ILE A 138 -1.12 14.60 -5.93
N LEU A 139 -2.32 14.93 -6.39
CA LEU A 139 -2.66 16.30 -6.78
C LEU A 139 -2.90 17.23 -5.58
N TYR A 140 -3.48 16.72 -4.50
CA TYR A 140 -3.93 17.55 -3.38
C TYR A 140 -3.04 17.42 -2.13
N ASP A 141 -2.57 16.21 -1.78
CA ASP A 141 -1.71 16.03 -0.60
C ASP A 141 -0.84 14.77 -0.69
N PHE A 142 0.37 14.96 -1.22
CA PHE A 142 1.33 13.88 -1.40
C PHE A 142 1.75 13.24 -0.07
N ASN A 143 1.92 14.04 0.99
CA ASN A 143 2.36 13.54 2.30
C ASN A 143 1.32 12.60 2.91
N LEU A 144 0.03 12.93 2.81
CA LEU A 144 -1.05 12.05 3.23
C LEU A 144 -1.04 10.74 2.44
N LEU A 145 -0.95 10.81 1.10
CA LEU A 145 -0.91 9.61 0.27
C LEU A 145 0.30 8.72 0.60
N TYR A 146 1.49 9.32 0.73
CA TYR A 146 2.71 8.64 1.13
C TYR A 146 2.53 7.91 2.46
N PHE A 147 2.09 8.62 3.49
CA PHE A 147 1.89 8.06 4.83
C PHE A 147 0.83 6.95 4.84
N SER A 148 -0.35 7.20 4.27
CA SER A 148 -1.44 6.21 4.23
C SER A 148 -1.08 4.96 3.45
N SER A 149 -0.33 5.09 2.35
CA SER A 149 0.09 3.95 1.53
C SER A 149 1.04 3.01 2.28
N GLY A 150 1.94 3.54 3.11
CA GLY A 150 2.81 2.73 3.96
C GLY A 150 2.08 2.10 5.14
N CYS A 151 1.15 2.82 5.77
CA CYS A 151 0.26 2.22 6.78
C CYS A 151 -0.54 1.04 6.19
N LEU A 152 -1.06 1.18 4.97
CA LEU A 152 -1.79 0.10 4.28
C LEU A 152 -0.88 -1.10 3.98
N LEU A 153 0.37 -0.87 3.55
CA LEU A 153 1.34 -1.95 3.36
C LEU A 153 1.61 -2.68 4.67
N GLY A 154 1.85 -1.95 5.76
CA GLY A 154 2.04 -2.52 7.08
C GLY A 154 0.86 -3.37 7.53
N LEU A 155 -0.36 -2.88 7.32
CA LEU A 155 -1.60 -3.63 7.62
C LEU A 155 -1.66 -4.95 6.83
N PHE A 156 -1.38 -4.92 5.52
CA PHE A 156 -1.38 -6.15 4.72
C PHE A 156 -0.30 -7.14 5.12
N LEU A 157 0.89 -6.68 5.52
CA LEU A 157 1.95 -7.56 6.05
C LEU A 157 1.53 -8.25 7.35
N VAL A 158 0.91 -7.51 8.28
CA VAL A 158 0.40 -8.08 9.53
C VAL A 158 -0.71 -9.08 9.26
N LEU A 159 -1.64 -8.76 8.36
CA LEU A 159 -2.72 -9.67 7.97
C LEU A 159 -2.18 -10.95 7.35
N GLU A 160 -1.24 -10.86 6.41
CA GLU A 160 -0.60 -12.01 5.75
C GLU A 160 0.06 -12.95 6.78
N VAL A 161 0.79 -12.41 7.75
CA VAL A 161 1.41 -13.21 8.82
C VAL A 161 0.36 -13.88 9.69
N ARG A 162 -0.69 -13.15 10.08
CA ARG A 162 -1.80 -13.74 10.85
C ARG A 162 -2.48 -14.85 10.07
N PHE A 163 -2.78 -14.65 8.78
CA PHE A 163 -3.39 -15.68 7.95
C PHE A 163 -2.51 -16.93 7.86
N LYS A 164 -1.20 -16.79 7.60
CA LYS A 164 -0.26 -17.93 7.55
C LYS A 164 -0.14 -18.70 8.86
N ILE A 165 -0.24 -18.02 10.00
CA ILE A 165 -0.15 -18.69 11.30
C ILE A 165 -1.46 -19.41 11.65
N TYR A 166 -2.61 -18.89 11.19
CA TYR A 166 -3.93 -19.40 11.56
C TYR A 166 -4.62 -20.27 10.49
N GLN A 167 -4.07 -20.37 9.27
CA GLN A 167 -4.57 -21.27 8.23
C GLN A 167 -4.23 -22.72 8.57
N ASP A 168 -5.25 -23.58 8.50
CA ASP A 168 -5.09 -25.02 8.49
C ASP A 168 -4.74 -25.49 7.07
N VAL A 169 -4.02 -26.60 6.92
CA VAL A 169 -3.41 -27.10 5.65
C VAL A 169 -4.44 -27.33 4.51
N LYS A 170 -5.74 -27.20 4.81
CA LYS A 170 -6.85 -27.47 3.89
C LYS A 170 -7.34 -26.23 3.12
N ASP A 171 -7.02 -25.01 3.56
CA ASP A 171 -7.51 -23.76 2.94
C ASP A 171 -6.42 -23.03 2.14
N CYS A 172 -5.65 -23.76 1.34
CA CYS A 172 -4.58 -23.23 0.49
C CYS A 172 -5.12 -22.38 -0.68
N GLY A 173 -5.59 -21.18 -0.37
CA GLY A 173 -5.80 -20.09 -1.33
C GLY A 173 -4.66 -19.08 -1.27
N ILE A 174 -4.19 -18.61 -2.44
CA ILE A 174 -3.25 -17.47 -2.60
C ILE A 174 -4.03 -16.16 -2.32
N LEU A 175 -4.60 -16.02 -1.13
CA LEU A 175 -5.73 -15.10 -0.90
C LEU A 175 -5.30 -13.63 -0.75
N ALA A 176 -4.02 -13.34 -0.50
CA ALA A 176 -3.55 -11.98 -0.21
C ALA A 176 -2.36 -11.48 -1.05
N LEU A 177 -1.78 -12.29 -1.95
CA LEU A 177 -0.60 -11.87 -2.71
C LEU A 177 -0.93 -10.77 -3.73
N THR A 178 -2.05 -10.89 -4.44
CA THR A 178 -2.42 -9.97 -5.53
C THR A 178 -2.65 -8.52 -5.02
N PRO A 179 -3.39 -8.26 -3.92
CA PRO A 179 -3.50 -6.91 -3.36
C PRO A 179 -2.17 -6.34 -2.86
N ILE A 180 -1.31 -7.16 -2.26
CA ILE A 180 0.02 -6.73 -1.79
C ILE A 180 0.90 -6.33 -2.97
N CYS A 181 0.96 -7.15 -4.02
CA CYS A 181 1.74 -6.87 -5.21
C CYS A 181 1.26 -5.64 -5.97
N LEU A 182 -0.06 -5.45 -6.09
CA LEU A 182 -0.64 -4.24 -6.67
C LEU A 182 -0.30 -3.00 -5.85
N LEU A 183 -0.37 -3.08 -4.51
CA LEU A 183 0.00 -1.98 -3.64
C LEU A 183 1.47 -1.64 -3.78
N ILE A 184 2.36 -2.63 -3.65
CA ILE A 184 3.82 -2.46 -3.78
C ILE A 184 4.18 -1.86 -5.15
N GLY A 185 3.55 -2.32 -6.22
CA GLY A 185 3.78 -1.79 -7.57
C GLY A 185 3.49 -0.29 -7.71
N GLN A 186 2.52 0.23 -6.95
CA GLN A 186 2.16 1.66 -6.96
C GLN A 186 2.92 2.49 -5.91
N THR A 187 3.33 1.88 -4.79
CA THR A 187 4.00 2.59 -3.69
C THR A 187 5.52 2.66 -3.83
N ILE A 188 6.17 1.72 -4.53
CA ILE A 188 7.63 1.80 -4.77
C ILE A 188 8.01 3.08 -5.52
N PRO A 189 7.36 3.46 -6.64
CA PRO A 189 7.66 4.71 -7.33
C PRO A 189 7.42 5.94 -6.46
N LEU A 190 6.39 5.90 -5.61
CA LEU A 190 6.06 6.97 -4.65
C LEU A 190 7.20 7.17 -3.64
N TRP A 191 7.81 6.08 -3.16
CA TRP A 191 8.85 6.12 -2.12
C TRP A 191 10.25 6.39 -2.65
N LEU A 192 10.49 6.08 -3.92
CA LEU A 192 11.75 6.38 -4.59
C LEU A 192 11.83 7.83 -5.07
N TYR A 193 10.72 8.55 -5.10
CA TYR A 193 10.71 9.96 -5.50
C TYR A 193 11.38 10.84 -4.43
N PRO A 194 12.38 11.66 -4.80
CA PRO A 194 13.12 12.48 -3.83
C PRO A 194 12.23 13.57 -3.22
N SER A 195 12.27 13.66 -1.88
CA SER A 195 11.46 14.55 -1.04
C SER A 195 11.66 16.05 -1.31
N ASP A 196 12.79 16.40 -1.91
CA ASP A 196 13.22 17.79 -1.97
C ASP A 196 12.50 18.60 -3.09
N ASN A 197 11.66 17.95 -3.90
CA ASN A 197 10.95 18.53 -5.07
C ASN A 197 9.42 18.29 -5.04
N PHE A 198 8.79 18.27 -3.87
CA PHE A 198 7.32 18.11 -3.75
C PHE A 198 6.51 19.32 -4.24
N SER A 199 7.15 20.46 -4.54
CA SER A 199 6.48 21.66 -5.05
C SER A 199 5.95 21.51 -6.47
N ASN A 200 6.49 20.57 -7.25
CA ASN A 200 6.03 20.29 -8.61
C ASN A 200 5.34 18.92 -8.66
N VAL A 201 4.16 18.86 -9.30
CA VAL A 201 3.46 17.59 -9.53
C VAL A 201 4.44 16.62 -10.22
N PRO A 202 4.74 15.45 -9.63
CA PRO A 202 5.72 14.53 -10.17
C PRO A 202 5.16 13.86 -11.44
N LEU A 203 5.37 14.52 -12.59
CA LEU A 203 4.97 14.05 -13.92
C LEU A 203 5.34 12.58 -14.19
N PRO A 204 6.52 12.07 -13.79
CA PRO A 204 6.86 10.66 -13.98
C PRO A 204 6.00 9.71 -13.13
N LEU A 205 5.66 10.11 -11.90
CA LEU A 205 4.82 9.32 -10.99
C LEU A 205 3.37 9.29 -11.48
N LEU A 206 2.87 10.46 -11.90
CA LEU A 206 1.55 10.60 -12.50
C LEU A 206 1.47 9.77 -13.79
N GLY A 207 2.51 9.83 -14.62
CA GLY A 207 2.64 9.05 -15.85
C GLY A 207 2.64 7.54 -15.62
N GLY A 208 3.29 7.05 -14.56
CA GLY A 208 3.25 5.63 -14.18
C GLY A 208 1.85 5.17 -13.77
N ILE A 209 1.19 5.92 -12.87
CA ILE A 209 -0.16 5.58 -12.38
C ILE A 209 -1.20 5.69 -13.49
N LEU A 210 -1.14 6.77 -14.28
CA LEU A 210 -2.00 6.95 -15.45
C LEU A 210 -1.72 5.89 -16.50
N SER A 211 -0.46 5.55 -16.81
CA SER A 211 -0.15 4.50 -17.79
C SER A 211 -0.66 3.13 -17.34
N VAL A 212 -0.59 2.80 -16.04
CA VAL A 212 -1.13 1.52 -15.55
C VAL A 212 -2.67 1.53 -15.59
N GLY A 213 -3.33 2.60 -15.15
CA GLY A 213 -4.79 2.69 -15.13
C GLY A 213 -5.44 2.87 -16.51
N ILE A 214 -4.92 3.81 -17.29
CA ILE A 214 -5.40 4.17 -18.64
C ILE A 214 -4.91 3.14 -19.66
N GLY A 215 -3.65 2.71 -19.60
CA GLY A 215 -3.08 1.73 -20.53
C GLY A 215 -3.77 0.38 -20.47
N ASP A 216 -4.13 -0.13 -19.28
CA ASP A 216 -4.88 -1.39 -19.16
C ASP A 216 -6.31 -1.24 -19.72
N THR A 217 -6.91 -0.06 -19.56
CA THR A 217 -8.23 0.27 -20.13
C THR A 217 -8.18 0.29 -21.67
N PHE A 218 -7.21 1.01 -22.25
CA PHE A 218 -7.01 1.07 -23.70
C PHE A 218 -6.60 -0.26 -24.30
N ALA A 219 -5.73 -1.06 -23.65
CA ALA A 219 -5.37 -2.40 -24.11
C ALA A 219 -6.59 -3.32 -24.17
N SER A 220 -7.52 -3.19 -23.23
CA SER A 220 -8.73 -4.02 -23.19
C SER A 220 -9.79 -3.62 -24.22
N ILE A 221 -9.89 -2.33 -24.55
CA ILE A 221 -10.79 -1.81 -25.59
C ILE A 221 -10.17 -2.07 -26.97
N GLY A 222 -8.89 -1.78 -27.13
CA GLY A 222 -8.11 -2.05 -28.34
C GLY A 222 -8.04 -3.53 -28.68
N GLY A 223 -7.84 -4.42 -27.71
CA GLY A 223 -7.91 -5.87 -27.92
C GLY A 223 -9.29 -6.35 -28.34
N LYS A 224 -10.37 -5.68 -27.93
CA LYS A 224 -11.76 -5.99 -28.34
C LYS A 224 -12.07 -5.51 -29.77
N PHE A 225 -11.46 -4.41 -30.20
CA PHE A 225 -11.62 -3.86 -31.55
C PHE A 225 -10.67 -4.51 -32.58
N PHE A 226 -9.41 -4.74 -32.24
CA PHE A 226 -8.36 -5.23 -33.14
C PHE A 226 -8.06 -6.73 -33.01
N GLY A 227 -8.55 -7.42 -31.96
CA GLY A 227 -8.38 -8.86 -31.75
C GLY A 227 -9.19 -9.77 -32.69
N LYS A 228 -9.80 -9.21 -33.76
CA LYS A 228 -10.55 -9.97 -34.77
C LYS A 228 -9.69 -10.47 -35.93
N HIS A 229 -8.42 -10.06 -36.03
CA HIS A 229 -7.51 -10.61 -37.02
C HIS A 229 -6.78 -11.85 -36.49
N LYS A 230 -7.38 -13.02 -36.76
CA LYS A 230 -6.73 -14.32 -36.57
C LYS A 230 -5.58 -14.44 -37.56
N TRP A 231 -4.35 -14.47 -37.06
CA TRP A 231 -3.20 -14.81 -37.91
C TRP A 231 -3.30 -16.28 -38.35
N LYS A 232 -3.03 -16.51 -39.63
CA LYS A 232 -3.27 -17.74 -40.39
C LYS A 232 -2.93 -19.04 -39.64
N GLY A 233 -3.97 -19.80 -39.29
CA GLY A 233 -3.96 -21.27 -39.39
C GLY A 233 -3.08 -22.09 -38.46
N LYS A 234 -2.44 -21.52 -37.44
CA LYS A 234 -1.77 -22.32 -36.40
C LYS A 234 -2.28 -21.90 -35.03
N MET A 235 -2.80 -22.88 -34.29
CA MET A 235 -2.95 -22.77 -32.84
C MET A 235 -1.56 -22.50 -32.26
N LEU A 236 -1.24 -21.23 -32.05
CA LEU A 236 -0.27 -20.86 -31.03
C LEU A 236 -0.95 -21.20 -29.69
N PRO A 237 -0.28 -21.93 -28.79
CA PRO A 237 -0.81 -22.15 -27.46
C PRO A 237 -1.16 -20.78 -26.90
N GLN A 238 -2.36 -20.70 -26.32
CA GLN A 238 -2.81 -19.65 -25.41
C GLN A 238 -1.63 -18.76 -25.01
N PHE A 239 -1.61 -17.54 -25.55
CA PHE A 239 -0.70 -16.48 -25.10
C PHE A 239 -0.53 -16.66 -23.60
N CYS A 240 0.66 -17.12 -23.24
CA CYS A 240 1.00 -17.54 -21.89
C CYS A 240 0.36 -16.57 -20.93
N LYS A 241 -0.39 -17.12 -19.98
CA LYS A 241 -0.38 -16.68 -18.59
C LYS A 241 0.61 -15.53 -18.40
N PHE A 242 0.16 -14.30 -18.65
CA PHE A 242 0.81 -13.13 -18.09
C PHE A 242 0.35 -13.14 -16.64
N HIS A 243 1.02 -14.01 -15.89
CA HIS A 243 1.10 -14.04 -14.45
C HIS A 243 1.93 -12.81 -14.06
N ILE A 244 1.40 -11.61 -14.32
CA ILE A 244 1.77 -10.43 -13.55
C ILE A 244 0.73 -10.40 -12.43
N LEU A 245 1.14 -11.04 -11.33
CA LEU A 245 0.77 -10.89 -9.93
C LEU A 245 -0.73 -10.84 -9.56
#